data_AF-A0A0D6PXT8-F1
#
_entry.id   AF-A0A0D6PXT8-F1
#
_cell.length_a   1.000
_cell.length_b   1.000
_cell.length_c   1.000
_cell.angle_alpha   90.00
_cell.angle_beta   90.00
_cell.angle_gamma   90.00
#
_symmetry.space_group_name_H-M   'P 1'
#
loop_
_entity.id
_entity.type
_entity.pdbx_description
1 polymer ?
#
loop_
_entity_poly.entity_id
_entity_poly.type
_entity_poly.pdbx_seq_one_letter_code
_entity_poly.pdbx_strand_id
1 'polypeptide(L)'
;MQREQVPAGLDGFVAGGDPLQQAVERYARAWVDAERMVRQELPVLEHQKKALFEAGRDLERVRRGGEADLRAALKHQPEIRQALYGLEGPARARKLVEGLEHEDRVRKSPDLRAARFVKTWDGLSREQQGVALKELKRDAQLESILREKSRELGIRKGSTLDHGLHPHQREQALSRSRSRGMDMGM
;
A
#
# COMPACT_ATOMS: atom_id res chain seq x y z
N MET A 1 12.01 51.40 8.11
CA MET A 1 11.68 50.23 8.94
C MET A 1 10.70 49.36 8.18
N GLN A 2 11.09 48.12 7.87
CA GLN A 2 10.28 46.89 7.86
C GLN A 2 11.16 45.82 7.19
N ARG A 3 11.83 45.02 8.03
CA ARG A 3 12.54 43.83 7.61
C ARG A 3 11.50 42.71 7.55
N GLU A 4 11.13 42.32 6.34
CA GLU A 4 10.30 41.15 6.12
C GLU A 4 11.11 39.92 6.54
N GLN A 5 10.64 39.25 7.59
CA GLN A 5 11.27 38.04 8.12
C GLN A 5 11.04 36.89 7.15
N VAL A 6 12.10 36.47 6.47
CA VAL A 6 12.13 35.23 5.69
C VAL A 6 12.08 34.05 6.68
N PRO A 7 11.16 33.09 6.54
CA PRO A 7 11.12 31.94 7.43
C PRO A 7 12.35 31.06 7.20
N ALA A 8 13.21 31.00 8.24
CA ALA A 8 14.32 30.06 8.33
C ALA A 8 13.77 28.62 8.38
N GLY A 9 14.10 27.80 7.39
CA GLY A 9 13.68 26.40 7.37
C GLY A 9 13.90 25.61 6.07
N LEU A 10 14.72 26.09 5.12
CA LEU A 10 14.99 25.38 3.86
C LEU A 10 16.50 25.28 3.56
N ASP A 11 17.34 25.10 4.59
CA ASP A 11 18.81 25.00 4.46
C ASP A 11 19.28 23.63 3.93
N GLY A 12 18.69 23.16 2.83
CA GLY A 12 19.09 21.92 2.19
C GLY A 12 18.67 21.77 0.74
N PHE A 13 18.22 22.85 0.08
CA PHE A 13 17.98 22.84 -1.36
C PHE A 13 19.30 23.07 -2.09
N VAL A 14 19.83 22.02 -2.71
CA VAL A 14 20.83 22.20 -3.76
C VAL A 14 20.10 22.86 -4.94
N ALA A 15 20.48 24.09 -5.27
CA ALA A 15 19.94 24.81 -6.41
C ALA A 15 20.17 23.99 -7.69
N GLY A 16 19.07 23.49 -8.30
CA GLY A 16 19.08 22.73 -9.56
C GLY A 16 18.48 21.32 -9.52
N GLY A 17 18.12 20.77 -8.33
CA GLY A 17 17.49 19.45 -8.21
C GLY A 17 15.97 19.50 -8.05
N ASP A 18 15.26 18.48 -8.56
CA ASP A 18 13.81 18.29 -8.36
C ASP A 18 13.47 18.19 -6.85
N PRO A 19 12.63 19.10 -6.30
CA PRO A 19 12.23 19.10 -4.88
C PRO A 19 11.71 17.76 -4.38
N LEU A 20 10.98 17.02 -5.22
CA LEU A 20 10.44 15.71 -4.86
C LEU A 20 11.56 14.69 -4.72
N GLN A 21 12.50 14.64 -5.67
CA GLN A 21 13.66 13.74 -5.59
C GLN A 21 14.51 14.04 -4.35
N GLN A 22 14.69 15.30 -4.00
CA GLN A 22 15.43 15.68 -2.79
C GLN A 22 14.73 15.20 -1.50
N ALA A 23 13.41 15.41 -1.40
CA ALA A 23 12.63 14.95 -0.25
C ALA A 23 12.62 13.42 -0.15
N VAL A 24 12.45 12.71 -1.27
CA VAL A 24 12.50 11.25 -1.33
C VAL A 24 13.87 10.70 -0.94
N GLU A 25 14.96 11.32 -1.39
CA GLU A 25 16.31 10.89 -1.01
C GLU A 25 16.60 11.13 0.48
N ARG A 26 16.14 12.26 1.05
CA ARG A 26 16.26 12.53 2.49
C ARG A 26 15.49 11.49 3.31
N TYR A 27 14.26 11.16 2.88
CA TYR A 27 13.47 10.10 3.51
C TYR A 27 14.15 8.74 3.41
N ALA A 28 14.67 8.38 2.23
CA ALA A 28 15.34 7.11 1.99
C ALA A 28 16.56 6.91 2.90
N ARG A 29 17.39 7.95 3.08
CA ARG A 29 18.54 7.90 3.99
C ARG A 29 18.11 7.69 5.44
N ALA A 30 17.17 8.51 5.91
CA ALA A 30 16.67 8.39 7.29
C ALA A 30 16.04 7.02 7.56
N TRP A 31 15.34 6.45 6.56
CA TRP A 31 14.80 5.10 6.63
C TRP A 31 15.91 4.06 6.75
N VAL A 32 16.91 4.11 5.86
CA VAL A 32 18.02 3.14 5.85
C VAL A 32 18.82 3.20 7.16
N ASP A 33 19.02 4.39 7.72
CA ASP A 33 19.72 4.56 9.00
C ASP A 33 18.95 3.96 10.17
N ALA A 34 17.64 4.19 10.25
CA ALA A 34 16.79 3.58 11.27
C ALA A 34 16.68 2.05 11.11
N GLU A 35 16.49 1.56 9.89
CA GLU A 35 16.36 0.14 9.58
C GLU A 35 17.66 -0.63 9.86
N ARG A 36 18.83 0.01 9.65
CA ARG A 36 20.14 -0.56 9.98
C ARG A 36 20.21 -0.97 11.44
N MET A 37 19.70 -0.14 12.35
CA MET A 37 19.67 -0.46 13.78
C MET A 37 18.82 -1.70 14.05
N VAL A 38 17.61 -1.74 13.48
CA VAL A 38 16.69 -2.88 13.62
C VAL A 38 17.34 -4.18 13.12
N ARG A 39 18.02 -4.15 11.97
CA ARG A 39 18.73 -5.32 11.41
C ARG A 39 19.91 -5.79 12.24
N GLN A 40 20.51 -4.89 13.02
CA GLN A 40 21.61 -5.20 13.93
C GLN A 40 21.10 -5.55 15.33
N GLU A 41 19.79 -5.69 15.53
CA GLU A 41 19.15 -5.92 16.83
C GLU A 41 19.49 -4.82 17.85
N LEU A 42 19.73 -3.61 17.37
CA LEU A 42 20.02 -2.43 18.16
C LEU A 42 18.77 -1.54 18.29
N PRO A 43 18.61 -0.82 19.42
CA PRO A 43 17.55 0.16 19.56
C PRO A 43 17.74 1.31 18.57
N VAL A 44 16.70 1.66 17.83
CA VAL A 44 16.69 2.86 16.98
C VAL A 44 16.85 4.10 17.86
N LEU A 45 17.83 4.93 17.55
CA LEU A 45 18.18 6.11 18.35
C LEU A 45 17.10 7.19 18.20
N GLU A 46 16.87 7.98 19.25
CA GLU A 46 15.84 9.03 19.24
C GLU A 46 16.05 10.05 18.10
N HIS A 47 17.30 10.41 17.81
CA HIS A 47 17.58 11.32 16.69
C HIS A 47 17.28 10.68 15.33
N GLN A 48 17.43 9.36 15.15
CA GLN A 48 17.08 8.66 13.92
C GLN A 48 15.57 8.59 13.73
N LYS A 49 14.82 8.29 14.81
CA LYS A 49 13.34 8.34 14.79
C LYS A 49 12.85 9.73 14.39
N LYS A 50 13.44 10.77 15.00
CA LYS A 50 13.12 12.17 14.68
C LYS A 50 13.46 12.51 13.23
N ALA A 51 14.64 12.13 12.75
CA ALA A 51 15.06 12.38 11.37
C ALA A 51 14.12 11.70 10.35
N LEU A 52 13.72 10.44 10.60
CA LEU A 52 12.77 9.74 9.73
C LEU A 52 11.39 10.41 9.73
N PHE A 53 10.92 10.83 10.90
CA PHE A 53 9.66 11.56 11.04
C PHE A 53 9.68 12.91 10.31
N GLU A 54 10.74 13.70 10.48
CA GLU A 54 10.90 15.00 9.81
C GLU A 54 11.00 14.85 8.30
N ALA A 55 11.79 13.89 7.82
CA ALA A 55 11.89 13.59 6.39
C ALA A 55 10.54 13.14 5.79
N GLY A 56 9.74 12.37 6.54
CA GLY A 56 8.39 11.99 6.13
C GLY A 56 7.46 13.20 6.02
N ARG A 57 7.53 14.13 6.98
CA ARG A 57 6.77 15.39 6.91
C ARG A 57 7.20 16.27 5.75
N ASP A 58 8.50 16.36 5.47
CA ASP A 58 9.02 17.12 4.34
C ASP A 58 8.51 16.55 3.01
N LEU A 59 8.53 15.22 2.86
CA LEU A 59 7.98 14.55 1.70
C LEU A 59 6.47 14.82 1.53
N GLU A 60 5.69 14.75 2.61
CA GLU A 60 4.26 15.05 2.59
C GLU A 60 3.96 16.51 2.19
N ARG A 61 4.81 17.46 2.62
CA ARG A 61 4.67 18.88 2.22
C ARG A 61 4.96 19.08 0.74
N VAL A 62 5.96 18.39 0.18
CA VAL A 62 6.32 18.49 -1.24
C VAL A 62 5.28 17.78 -2.11
N ARG A 63 4.75 16.64 -1.66
CA ARG A 63 3.72 15.87 -2.36
C ARG A 63 2.74 15.28 -1.37
N ARG A 64 1.49 15.73 -1.44
CA ARG A 64 0.39 15.19 -0.65
C ARG A 64 0.25 13.68 -0.87
N GLY A 65 0.24 12.91 0.21
CA GLY A 65 0.24 11.44 0.22
C GLY A 65 1.60 10.80 -0.06
N GLY A 66 2.67 11.58 -0.26
CA GLY A 66 3.96 11.08 -0.71
C GLY A 66 4.63 10.13 0.28
N GLU A 67 4.51 10.37 1.58
CA GLU A 67 5.06 9.47 2.61
C GLU A 67 4.34 8.12 2.60
N ALA A 68 3.01 8.14 2.58
CA ALA A 68 2.19 6.94 2.55
C ALA A 68 2.41 6.13 1.26
N ASP A 69 2.46 6.80 0.11
CA ASP A 69 2.65 6.17 -1.19
C ASP A 69 4.07 5.57 -1.30
N LEU A 70 5.12 6.25 -0.81
CA LEU A 70 6.47 5.71 -0.78
C LEU A 70 6.61 4.51 0.17
N ARG A 71 5.99 4.57 1.35
CA ARG A 71 5.96 3.45 2.30
C ARG A 71 5.22 2.24 1.72
N ALA A 72 4.11 2.48 1.02
CA ALA A 72 3.39 1.43 0.30
C ALA A 72 4.25 0.81 -0.81
N ALA A 73 5.01 1.63 -1.54
CA ALA A 73 5.88 1.16 -2.61
C ALA A 73 6.97 0.23 -2.05
N LEU A 74 7.64 0.62 -0.97
CA LEU A 74 8.64 -0.21 -0.29
C LEU A 74 8.06 -1.54 0.22
N LYS A 75 6.79 -1.54 0.66
CA LYS A 75 6.09 -2.73 1.12
C LYS A 75 5.71 -3.68 -0.02
N HIS A 76 5.22 -3.14 -1.14
CA HIS A 76 4.53 -3.93 -2.17
C HIS A 76 5.32 -4.13 -3.47
N GLN A 77 6.39 -3.38 -3.69
CA GLN A 77 7.20 -3.41 -4.90
C GLN A 77 8.65 -3.84 -4.54
N PRO A 78 9.01 -5.13 -4.75
CA PRO A 78 10.34 -5.64 -4.47
C PRO A 78 11.46 -4.87 -5.16
N GLU A 79 11.23 -4.40 -6.39
CA GLU A 79 12.16 -3.61 -7.20
C GLU A 79 12.46 -2.24 -6.56
N ILE A 80 11.47 -1.59 -5.96
CA ILE A 80 11.64 -0.32 -5.24
C ILE A 80 12.41 -0.55 -3.94
N ARG A 81 12.13 -1.66 -3.25
CA ARG A 81 12.89 -2.06 -2.06
C ARG A 81 14.35 -2.39 -2.40
N GLN A 82 14.62 -3.06 -3.52
CA GLN A 82 15.98 -3.31 -4.00
C GLN A 82 16.69 -1.99 -4.31
N ALA A 83 16.01 -1.04 -4.96
CA ALA A 83 16.55 0.27 -5.24
C ALA A 83 16.90 1.08 -3.98
N LEU A 84 16.10 0.97 -2.91
CA LEU A 84 16.38 1.62 -1.62
C LEU A 84 17.77 1.26 -1.08
N TYR A 85 18.15 -0.02 -1.18
CA TYR A 85 19.41 -0.53 -0.62
C TYR A 85 20.54 -0.65 -1.64
N GLY A 86 20.23 -0.73 -2.94
CA GLY A 86 21.20 -0.96 -4.01
C GLY A 86 21.60 0.27 -4.81
N LEU A 87 20.89 1.40 -4.65
CA LEU A 87 21.20 2.66 -5.30
C LEU A 87 21.47 3.76 -4.26
N GLU A 88 22.10 4.84 -4.70
CA GLU A 88 22.36 6.02 -3.87
C GLU A 88 22.05 7.32 -4.62
N GLY A 89 21.84 8.40 -3.86
CA GLY A 89 21.73 9.74 -4.38
C GLY A 89 20.61 9.91 -5.42
N PRO A 90 20.84 10.67 -6.50
CA PRO A 90 19.81 10.94 -7.50
C PRO A 90 19.24 9.68 -8.19
N ALA A 91 20.04 8.62 -8.35
CA ALA A 91 19.58 7.39 -8.98
C ALA A 91 18.55 6.65 -8.10
N ARG A 92 18.82 6.55 -6.79
CA ARG A 92 17.84 6.02 -5.82
C ARG A 92 16.59 6.89 -5.78
N ALA A 93 16.76 8.20 -5.68
CA ALA A 93 15.65 9.14 -5.63
C ALA A 93 14.67 8.96 -6.79
N ARG A 94 15.17 8.94 -8.03
CA ARG A 94 14.36 8.73 -9.23
C ARG A 94 13.60 7.41 -9.19
N LYS A 95 14.29 6.32 -8.82
CA LYS A 95 13.66 5.00 -8.77
C LYS A 95 12.57 4.91 -7.70
N LEU A 96 12.79 5.53 -6.54
CA LEU A 96 11.79 5.60 -5.48
C LEU A 96 10.59 6.48 -5.86
N VAL A 97 10.80 7.55 -6.63
CA VAL A 97 9.71 8.37 -7.18
C VAL A 97 8.83 7.56 -8.12
N GLU A 98 9.40 6.71 -8.99
CA GLU A 98 8.60 5.81 -9.84
C GLU A 98 7.67 4.91 -9.01
N GLY A 99 8.18 4.36 -7.90
CA GLY A 99 7.41 3.53 -6.97
C GLY A 99 6.30 4.30 -6.28
N LEU A 100 6.61 5.51 -5.81
CA LEU A 100 5.66 6.44 -5.20
C LEU A 100 4.52 6.76 -6.18
N GLU A 101 4.85 7.13 -7.42
CA GLU A 101 3.85 7.44 -8.44
C GLU A 101 2.99 6.25 -8.82
N HIS A 102 3.57 5.05 -8.80
CA HIS A 102 2.81 3.82 -8.98
C HIS A 102 1.77 3.63 -7.88
N GLU A 103 2.13 3.82 -6.61
CA GLU A 103 1.17 3.69 -5.51
C GLU A 103 0.14 4.83 -5.48
N ASP A 104 0.50 6.05 -5.89
CA ASP A 104 -0.48 7.12 -6.08
C ASP A 104 -1.54 6.74 -7.13
N ARG A 105 -1.12 6.12 -8.25
CA ARG A 105 -2.05 5.58 -9.26
C ARG A 105 -2.91 4.46 -8.69
N VAL A 106 -2.32 3.52 -7.94
CA VAL A 106 -3.07 2.43 -7.29
C VAL A 106 -4.11 3.00 -6.35
N ARG A 107 -3.75 3.97 -5.49
CA ARG A 107 -4.66 4.60 -4.54
C ARG A 107 -5.84 5.30 -5.23
N LYS A 108 -5.59 5.97 -6.36
CA LYS A 108 -6.61 6.70 -7.14
C LYS A 108 -7.48 5.79 -8.01
N SER A 109 -7.01 4.59 -8.39
CA SER A 109 -7.75 3.68 -9.26
C SER A 109 -8.41 2.56 -8.47
N PRO A 110 -9.76 2.54 -8.38
CA PRO A 110 -10.48 1.45 -7.72
C PRO A 110 -10.17 0.07 -8.32
N ASP A 111 -9.97 -0.03 -9.63
CA ASP A 111 -9.58 -1.27 -10.32
C ASP A 111 -8.20 -1.78 -9.88
N LEU A 112 -7.20 -0.88 -9.80
CA LEU A 112 -5.87 -1.26 -9.33
C LEU A 112 -5.89 -1.65 -7.85
N ARG A 113 -6.72 -1.01 -7.01
CA ARG A 113 -6.92 -1.44 -5.62
C ARG A 113 -7.54 -2.83 -5.55
N ALA A 114 -8.53 -3.13 -6.39
CA ALA A 114 -9.16 -4.45 -6.46
C ALA A 114 -8.15 -5.54 -6.89
N ALA A 115 -7.38 -5.29 -7.95
CA ALA A 115 -6.32 -6.19 -8.39
C ALA A 115 -5.26 -6.42 -7.31
N ARG A 116 -4.85 -5.36 -6.61
CA ARG A 116 -3.93 -5.46 -5.47
C ARG A 116 -4.51 -6.30 -4.35
N PHE A 117 -5.79 -6.09 -4.01
CA PHE A 117 -6.49 -6.86 -2.96
C PHE A 117 -6.46 -8.35 -3.26
N VAL A 118 -6.86 -8.75 -4.48
CA VAL A 118 -6.84 -10.16 -4.90
C VAL A 118 -5.42 -10.73 -4.84
N LYS A 119 -4.41 -10.00 -5.34
CA LYS A 119 -3.01 -10.45 -5.26
C LYS A 119 -2.55 -10.67 -3.80
N THR A 120 -2.96 -9.82 -2.88
CA THR A 120 -2.60 -9.97 -1.46
C THR A 120 -3.39 -11.06 -0.75
N TRP A 121 -4.61 -11.37 -1.21
CA TRP A 121 -5.51 -12.34 -0.60
C TRP A 121 -4.89 -13.73 -0.48
N ASP A 122 -4.16 -14.15 -1.51
CA ASP A 122 -3.54 -15.48 -1.58
C ASP A 122 -2.45 -15.69 -0.51
N GLY A 123 -1.87 -14.61 0.01
CA GLY A 123 -0.89 -14.64 1.09
C GLY A 123 -1.46 -14.56 2.50
N LEU A 124 -2.78 -14.40 2.65
CA LEU A 124 -3.41 -14.20 3.96
C LEU A 124 -3.73 -15.53 4.65
N SER A 125 -3.49 -15.61 5.97
CA SER A 125 -4.03 -16.67 6.81
C SER A 125 -5.56 -16.59 6.90
N ARG A 126 -6.23 -17.67 7.35
CA ARG A 126 -7.70 -17.66 7.50
C ARG A 126 -8.21 -16.56 8.43
N GLU A 127 -7.49 -16.27 9.51
CA GLU A 127 -7.84 -15.20 10.44
C GLU A 127 -7.71 -13.83 9.76
N GLN A 128 -6.61 -13.61 9.04
CA GLN A 128 -6.39 -12.39 8.27
C GLN A 128 -7.42 -12.20 7.15
N GLN A 129 -7.81 -13.28 6.47
CA GLN A 129 -8.90 -13.26 5.49
C GLN A 129 -10.22 -12.81 6.12
N GLY A 130 -10.52 -13.27 7.34
CA GLY A 130 -11.71 -12.84 8.07
C GLY A 130 -11.71 -11.34 8.39
N VAL A 131 -10.56 -10.79 8.79
CA VAL A 131 -10.39 -9.35 9.02
C VAL A 131 -10.51 -8.57 7.71
N ALA A 132 -9.80 -9.01 6.66
CA ALA A 132 -9.82 -8.38 5.34
C ALA A 132 -11.23 -8.34 4.74
N LEU A 133 -12.05 -9.38 4.92
CA LEU A 133 -13.45 -9.37 4.48
C LEU A 133 -14.31 -8.39 5.28
N LYS A 134 -14.07 -8.23 6.59
CA LYS A 134 -14.80 -7.24 7.40
C LYS A 134 -14.44 -5.81 6.98
N GLU A 135 -13.17 -5.56 6.68
CA GLU A 135 -12.71 -4.27 6.17
C GLU A 135 -13.23 -4.00 4.76
N LEU A 136 -13.22 -5.01 3.90
CA LEU A 136 -13.74 -4.91 2.54
C LEU A 136 -15.21 -4.49 2.53
N LYS A 137 -16.04 -5.04 3.42
CA LYS A 137 -17.45 -4.65 3.58
C LYS A 137 -17.66 -3.18 3.96
N ARG A 138 -16.62 -2.48 4.42
CA ARG A 138 -16.66 -1.04 4.70
C ARG A 138 -16.32 -0.19 3.47
N ASP A 139 -15.71 -0.77 2.44
CA ASP A 139 -15.44 -0.12 1.16
C ASP A 139 -16.37 -0.70 0.08
N ALA A 140 -17.61 -0.19 0.05
CA ALA A 140 -18.65 -0.64 -0.87
C ALA A 140 -18.23 -0.54 -2.35
N GLN A 141 -17.42 0.46 -2.70
CA GLN A 141 -16.91 0.64 -4.06
C GLN A 141 -15.93 -0.50 -4.43
N LEU A 142 -14.97 -0.80 -3.55
CA LEU A 142 -14.03 -1.88 -3.76
C LEU A 142 -14.72 -3.25 -3.81
N GLU A 143 -15.67 -3.47 -2.90
CA GLU A 143 -16.48 -4.71 -2.88
C GLU A 143 -17.28 -4.89 -4.17
N SER A 144 -17.93 -3.83 -4.67
CA SER A 144 -18.69 -3.89 -5.93
C SER A 144 -17.79 -4.27 -7.10
N ILE A 145 -16.61 -3.68 -7.21
CA ILE A 145 -15.67 -3.97 -8.30
C ILE A 145 -15.16 -5.41 -8.22
N LEU A 146 -14.85 -5.90 -7.02
CA LEU A 146 -14.42 -7.29 -6.83
C LEU A 146 -15.50 -8.30 -7.24
N ARG A 147 -16.78 -7.98 -7.01
CA ARG A 147 -17.91 -8.80 -7.45
C ARG A 147 -18.08 -8.77 -8.96
N GLU A 148 -18.14 -7.56 -9.53
CA GLU A 148 -18.36 -7.33 -10.96
C GLU A 148 -17.22 -7.94 -11.80
N LYS A 149 -15.97 -7.67 -11.41
CA LYS A 149 -14.77 -8.07 -12.14
C LYS A 149 -14.10 -9.33 -11.58
N SER A 150 -14.82 -10.14 -10.81
CA SER A 150 -14.28 -11.33 -10.11
C SER A 150 -13.45 -12.22 -11.04
N ARG A 151 -13.99 -12.58 -12.21
CA ARG A 151 -13.30 -13.42 -13.20
C ARG A 151 -12.09 -12.74 -13.82
N GLU A 152 -12.19 -11.46 -14.17
CA GLU A 152 -11.11 -10.69 -14.78
C GLU A 152 -9.93 -10.52 -13.82
N LEU A 153 -10.22 -10.38 -12.53
CA LEU A 153 -9.22 -10.27 -11.46
C LEU A 153 -8.64 -11.64 -11.05
N GLY A 154 -9.10 -12.75 -11.67
CA GLY A 154 -8.60 -14.10 -11.39
C GLY A 154 -9.21 -14.76 -10.15
N ILE A 155 -10.30 -14.23 -9.58
CA ILE A 155 -10.99 -14.84 -8.46
C ILE A 155 -11.67 -16.12 -8.93
N ARG A 156 -11.15 -17.26 -8.48
CA ARG A 156 -11.72 -18.58 -8.83
C ARG A 156 -13.09 -18.76 -8.18
N LYS A 157 -14.08 -19.17 -8.98
CA LYS A 157 -15.40 -19.56 -8.49
C LYS A 157 -15.28 -20.65 -7.42
N GLY A 158 -15.97 -20.48 -6.29
CA GLY A 158 -15.91 -21.37 -5.13
C GLY A 158 -14.67 -21.20 -4.23
N SER A 159 -13.79 -20.23 -4.53
CA SER A 159 -12.69 -19.87 -3.62
C SER A 159 -13.22 -19.26 -2.32
N THR A 160 -12.37 -19.15 -1.30
CA THR A 160 -12.74 -18.46 -0.04
C THR A 160 -13.10 -16.99 -0.28
N LEU A 161 -12.40 -16.33 -1.21
CA LEU A 161 -12.73 -14.96 -1.60
C LEU A 161 -14.07 -14.89 -2.34
N ASP A 162 -14.30 -15.76 -3.33
CA ASP A 162 -15.57 -15.81 -4.08
C ASP A 162 -16.77 -16.04 -3.15
N HIS A 163 -16.64 -16.95 -2.18
CA HIS A 163 -17.69 -17.17 -1.17
C HIS A 163 -17.88 -15.98 -0.22
N GLY A 164 -16.78 -15.32 0.18
CA GLY A 164 -16.83 -14.12 1.02
C GLY A 164 -17.50 -12.94 0.31
N LEU A 165 -17.29 -12.84 -1.00
CA LEU A 165 -18.00 -11.93 -1.87
C LEU A 165 -19.46 -12.38 -2.02
N HIS A 166 -19.81 -13.62 -2.34
CA HIS A 166 -21.20 -14.01 -2.65
C HIS A 166 -21.89 -14.86 -1.55
N PRO A 167 -22.25 -14.32 -0.37
CA PRO A 167 -22.81 -15.11 0.72
C PRO A 167 -24.20 -15.71 0.37
N HIS A 168 -25.05 -14.97 -0.35
CA HIS A 168 -26.43 -15.39 -0.64
C HIS A 168 -26.53 -16.53 -1.66
N GLN A 169 -25.50 -16.78 -2.47
CA GLN A 169 -25.49 -17.94 -3.40
C GLN A 169 -25.28 -19.26 -2.66
N ARG A 170 -24.63 -19.23 -1.48
CA ARG A 170 -24.37 -20.40 -0.65
C ARG A 170 -25.66 -20.97 -0.06
N GLU A 171 -26.57 -20.11 0.37
CA GLU A 171 -27.88 -20.53 0.90
C GLU A 171 -28.76 -21.15 -0.19
N GLN A 172 -28.77 -20.58 -1.40
CA GLN A 172 -29.54 -21.15 -2.51
C GLN A 172 -28.98 -22.50 -3.00
N ALA A 173 -27.66 -22.69 -3.02
CA ALA A 173 -27.05 -23.97 -3.37
C ALA A 173 -27.39 -25.07 -2.34
N LEU A 174 -27.37 -24.73 -1.05
CA LEU A 174 -27.74 -25.64 0.04
C LEU A 174 -29.25 -25.95 0.04
N SER A 175 -30.10 -24.97 -0.24
CA SER A 175 -31.55 -25.16 -0.37
C SER A 175 -31.91 -26.05 -1.57
N ARG A 176 -31.26 -25.87 -2.73
CA ARG A 176 -31.50 -26.72 -3.92
C ARG A 176 -31.03 -28.17 -3.71
N SER A 177 -29.98 -28.39 -2.93
CA SER A 177 -29.55 -29.74 -2.55
C SER A 177 -30.53 -30.43 -1.59
N ARG A 178 -31.19 -29.67 -0.71
CA ARG A 178 -32.20 -30.20 0.22
C ARG A 178 -33.52 -30.54 -0.49
N SER A 179 -33.93 -29.74 -1.48
CA SER A 179 -35.18 -29.99 -2.23
C SER A 179 -35.11 -31.19 -3.18
N ARG A 180 -33.93 -31.56 -3.70
CA ARG A 180 -33.79 -32.77 -4.56
C ARG A 180 -33.72 -34.09 -3.79
N GLY A 181 -33.55 -34.05 -2.47
CA GLY A 181 -33.48 -35.24 -1.62
C GLY A 181 -34.83 -35.70 -1.06
N MET A 182 -35.93 -34.99 -1.33
CA MET A 182 -37.26 -35.27 -0.78
C MET A 182 -38.30 -35.75 -1.83
N ASP A 183 -37.87 -36.05 -3.05
CA ASP A 183 -38.74 -36.45 -4.17
C ASP A 183 -38.36 -37.83 -4.74
N MET A 184 -38.24 -38.83 -3.86
CA MET A 184 -38.07 -40.25 -4.20
C MET A 184 -38.77 -41.08 -3.11
N GLY A 185 -40.08 -41.28 -3.26
CA GLY A 185 -40.85 -42.07 -2.30
C GLY A 185 -42.36 -41.99 -2.50
N MET A 186 -42.85 -42.36 -3.68
CA MET A 186 -44.20 -42.90 -3.92
C MET A 186 -44.08 -44.05 -4.92
#